data_AF-A0A532DE58-F1
#
_entry.id   AF-A0A532DE58-F1
#
_cell.length_a   1.000
_cell.length_b   1.000
_cell.length_c   1.000
_cell.angle_alpha   90.00
_cell.angle_beta   90.00
_cell.angle_gamma   90.00
#
_symmetry.space_group_name_H-M   'P 1'
#
loop_
_entity.id
_entity.type
_entity.pdbx_description
1 polymer ?
#
loop_
_entity_poly.entity_id
_entity_poly.type
_entity_poly.pdbx_seq_one_letter_code
_entity_poly.pdbx_strand_id
1 'polypeptide(L)'
;MLKITGQKDAAQASMSIILEGKLAGPWVEELNSYWRQISGSLQSGAVIDLTGVTFIDANGKTLLTKLWQQGAELRAASCLTKCIVEEITGSSRVVSSCHDKNEPN
;
A
#
# COMPACT_ATOMS: atom_id res chain seq x y z
N MET A 1 1.19 15.58 1.30
CA MET A 1 2.53 15.14 1.73
C MET A 1 2.46 13.67 2.09
N LEU A 2 3.49 12.90 1.74
CA LEU A 2 3.64 11.49 2.11
C LEU A 2 4.95 11.35 2.89
N LYS A 3 4.91 10.54 3.94
CA LYS A 3 6.10 10.13 4.68
C LYS A 3 6.36 8.66 4.37
N ILE A 4 7.58 8.37 3.93
CA ILE A 4 8.04 7.01 3.59
C ILE A 4 9.08 6.62 4.63
N THR A 5 8.80 5.54 5.38
CA THR A 5 9.71 5.04 6.42
C THR A 5 10.11 3.61 6.08
N GLY A 6 11.37 3.37 5.73
CA GLY A 6 11.89 2.02 5.52
C GLY A 6 12.54 1.48 6.78
N GLN A 7 12.03 0.36 7.29
CA GLN A 7 12.58 -0.39 8.41
C GLN A 7 13.10 -1.72 7.88
N LYS A 8 14.42 -1.92 7.97
CA LYS A 8 15.06 -3.18 7.63
C LYS A 8 15.20 -4.02 8.89
N ASP A 9 14.60 -5.19 8.90
CA ASP A 9 14.80 -6.15 9.98
C ASP A 9 15.98 -7.06 9.64
N ALA A 10 17.10 -6.87 10.33
CA ALA A 10 18.31 -7.67 10.11
C ALA A 10 18.16 -9.12 10.60
N ALA A 11 17.20 -9.40 11.49
CA ALA A 11 17.00 -10.72 12.06
C ALA A 11 16.15 -11.63 11.15
N GLN A 12 15.18 -11.06 10.43
CA GLN A 12 14.27 -11.81 9.56
C GLN A 12 14.49 -11.58 8.05
N ALA A 13 15.53 -10.82 7.69
CA ALA A 13 15.84 -10.44 6.30
C ALA A 13 14.62 -9.85 5.55
N SER A 14 13.67 -9.28 6.30
CA SER A 14 12.43 -8.70 5.79
C SER A 14 12.54 -7.18 5.86
N MET A 15 11.96 -6.49 4.88
CA MET A 15 11.90 -5.04 4.89
C MET A 15 10.46 -4.56 4.97
N SER A 16 10.21 -3.66 5.90
CA SER A 16 8.90 -3.05 6.13
C SER A 16 8.96 -1.59 5.72
N ILE A 17 8.03 -1.15 4.87
CA ILE A 17 7.93 0.21 4.36
C ILE A 17 6.62 0.79 4.86
N ILE A 18 6.69 1.73 5.78
CA ILE A 18 5.52 2.36 6.38
C ILE A 18 5.25 3.68 5.65
N LEU A 19 4.03 3.81 5.14
CA LEU A 19 3.54 4.96 4.41
C LEU A 19 2.50 5.71 5.25
N GLU A 20 2.75 7.00 5.45
CA GLU A 20 1.84 7.88 6.19
C GLU A 20 1.49 9.12 5.36
N GLY A 21 0.21 9.47 5.25
CA GLY A 21 -0.26 10.65 4.52
C GLY A 21 -0.97 10.32 3.20
N LYS A 22 -0.65 11.03 2.12
CA LYS A 22 -1.36 10.94 0.82
C LYS A 22 -0.45 10.38 -0.27
N LEU A 23 -0.74 9.17 -0.76
CA LEU A 23 -0.04 8.53 -1.88
C LEU A 23 -0.66 8.98 -3.21
N ALA A 24 -0.34 10.20 -3.62
CA ALA A 24 -0.87 10.81 -4.83
C ALA A 24 0.14 11.78 -5.47
N GLY A 25 0.01 11.97 -6.79
CA GLY A 25 0.88 12.86 -7.56
C GLY A 25 2.36 12.45 -7.46
N PRO A 26 3.28 13.38 -7.12
CA PRO A 26 4.72 13.12 -7.15
C PRO A 26 5.17 12.04 -6.15
N TRP A 27 4.40 11.83 -5.08
CA TRP A 27 4.72 10.84 -4.05
C TRP A 27 4.63 9.39 -4.56
N VAL A 28 3.88 9.17 -5.63
CA VAL A 28 3.83 7.86 -6.31
C VAL A 28 5.19 7.58 -6.95
N GLU A 29 5.77 8.57 -7.64
CA GLU A 29 7.08 8.40 -8.28
C GLU A 29 8.20 8.23 -7.24
N GLU A 30 8.14 8.98 -6.14
CA GLU A 30 9.09 8.85 -5.03
C GLU A 30 9.05 7.45 -4.41
N LEU A 31 7.87 6.90 -4.14
CA LEU A 31 7.74 5.54 -3.62
C LEU A 31 8.30 4.51 -4.62
N ASN A 32 8.03 4.67 -5.91
CA ASN A 32 8.55 3.78 -6.95
C ASN A 32 10.09 3.83 -7.01
N SER A 33 10.68 5.02 -6.97
CA SER A 33 12.14 5.18 -6.97
C SER A 33 12.77 4.57 -5.72
N TYR A 34 12.17 4.84 -4.55
CA TYR A 34 12.61 4.26 -3.29
C TYR A 34 12.54 2.72 -3.33
N TRP A 35 11.42 2.16 -3.80
CA TRP A 35 11.26 0.72 -3.95
C TRP A 35 12.31 0.10 -4.86
N ARG A 36 12.57 0.68 -6.04
CA ARG A 36 13.59 0.15 -6.97
C ARG A 36 14.99 0.11 -6.36
N GLN A 37 15.31 1.10 -5.51
CA GLN A 37 16.60 1.16 -4.85
C GLN A 37 16.79 0.01 -3.85
N ILE A 38 15.73 -0.38 -3.15
CA ILE A 38 15.77 -1.41 -2.11
C ILE A 38 15.42 -2.81 -2.65
N SER A 39 14.62 -2.90 -3.72
CA SER A 39 14.14 -4.16 -4.29
C SER A 39 15.29 -5.00 -4.84
N GLY A 40 16.36 -4.37 -5.34
CA GLY A 40 17.58 -5.07 -5.75
C GLY A 40 18.34 -5.75 -4.60
N SER A 41 18.08 -5.35 -3.35
CA SER A 41 18.69 -5.90 -2.14
C SER A 41 17.76 -6.84 -1.36
N LEU A 42 16.50 -6.96 -1.77
CA LEU A 42 15.47 -7.73 -1.07
C LEU A 42 15.38 -9.14 -1.63
N GLN A 43 15.89 -10.11 -0.87
CA GLN A 43 15.80 -11.53 -1.25
C GLN A 43 14.45 -12.18 -0.86
N SER A 44 13.79 -11.67 0.18
CA SER A 44 12.66 -12.37 0.85
C SER A 44 11.33 -11.61 0.86
N GLY A 45 11.12 -10.69 -0.10
CA GLY A 45 9.90 -9.86 -0.14
C GLY A 45 9.93 -8.69 0.86
N ALA A 46 9.09 -7.68 0.63
CA ALA A 46 8.97 -6.52 1.50
C ALA A 46 7.51 -6.15 1.76
N VAL A 47 7.22 -5.75 2.99
CA VAL A 47 5.88 -5.43 3.47
C VAL A 47 5.67 -3.93 3.38
N ILE A 48 4.66 -3.50 2.63
CA ILE A 48 4.27 -2.10 2.50
C ILE A 48 3.07 -1.86 3.40
N ASP A 49 3.31 -1.18 4.52
CA ASP A 49 2.29 -0.77 5.46
C ASP A 49 1.63 0.55 5.03
N LEU A 50 0.35 0.46 4.71
CA LEU A 50 -0.52 1.54 4.28
C LEU A 50 -1.42 2.05 5.41
N THR A 51 -1.15 1.68 6.66
CA THR A 51 -2.02 2.00 7.82
C THR A 51 -2.15 3.50 8.02
N GLY A 52 -1.07 4.26 7.83
CA GLY A 52 -1.07 5.72 7.93
C GLY A 52 -1.53 6.43 6.65
N VAL A 53 -1.86 5.71 5.59
CA VAL A 53 -2.30 6.30 4.33
C VAL A 53 -3.78 6.69 4.40
N THR A 54 -4.03 7.96 4.12
CA THR A 54 -5.36 8.58 4.17
C THR A 54 -5.96 8.77 2.77
N PHE A 55 -5.14 8.74 1.72
CA PHE A 55 -5.58 8.93 0.34
C PHE A 55 -4.64 8.25 -0.65
N ILE A 56 -5.21 7.61 -1.67
CA ILE A 56 -4.48 6.96 -2.76
C ILE A 56 -5.15 7.34 -4.08
N ASP A 57 -4.37 7.86 -5.02
CA ASP A 57 -4.84 8.17 -6.38
C ASP A 57 -4.73 6.96 -7.32
N ALA A 58 -5.34 7.01 -8.51
CA ALA A 58 -5.25 5.96 -9.53
C ALA A 58 -3.81 5.56 -9.87
N ASN A 59 -2.89 6.53 -9.93
CA ASN A 59 -1.47 6.26 -10.12
C ASN A 59 -0.86 5.49 -8.93
N GLY A 60 -1.26 5.84 -7.71
CA GLY A 60 -0.85 5.14 -6.50
C GLY A 60 -1.32 3.69 -6.48
N LYS A 61 -2.56 3.44 -6.89
CA LYS A 61 -3.11 2.07 -7.03
C LYS A 61 -2.30 1.24 -8.03
N THR A 62 -2.05 1.80 -9.22
CA THR A 62 -1.25 1.15 -10.27
C THR A 62 0.16 0.82 -9.78
N LEU A 63 0.78 1.71 -9.01
CA LEU A 63 2.08 1.43 -8.40
C LEU A 63 1.98 0.27 -7.41
N LEU A 64 1.06 0.31 -6.45
CA LEU A 64 0.89 -0.75 -5.46
C LEU A 64 0.66 -2.12 -6.13
N THR A 65 -0.09 -2.18 -7.23
CA THR A 65 -0.23 -3.40 -8.05
C THR A 65 1.09 -3.90 -8.59
N LYS A 66 1.92 -3.01 -9.15
CA LYS A 66 3.25 -3.39 -9.65
C LYS A 66 4.15 -3.90 -8.53
N LEU A 67 4.09 -3.28 -7.35
CA LEU A 67 4.87 -3.72 -6.19
C LEU A 67 4.42 -5.10 -5.73
N TRP A 68 3.11 -5.34 -5.63
CA TRP A 68 2.54 -6.65 -5.30
C TRP A 68 2.97 -7.73 -6.32
N GLN A 69 2.93 -7.43 -7.62
CA GLN A 69 3.40 -8.34 -8.68
C GLN A 69 4.90 -8.66 -8.60
N GLN A 70 5.69 -7.78 -7.97
CA GLN A 70 7.12 -8.00 -7.72
C GLN A 70 7.40 -8.79 -6.44
N GLY A 71 6.36 -9.25 -5.73
CA GLY A 71 6.49 -9.99 -4.48
C GLY A 71 6.52 -9.11 -3.24
N ALA A 72 6.10 -7.84 -3.33
CA ALA A 72 5.82 -7.04 -2.15
C ALA A 72 4.53 -7.52 -1.47
N GLU A 73 4.47 -7.51 -0.15
CA GLU A 73 3.24 -7.71 0.59
C GLU A 73 2.58 -6.37 0.88
N LEU A 74 1.27 -6.23 0.62
CA LEU A 74 0.54 -5.00 0.92
C LEU A 74 -0.23 -5.17 2.24
N ARG A 75 0.14 -4.40 3.26
CA ARG A 75 -0.55 -4.39 4.55
C ARG A 75 -1.42 -3.13 4.65
N ALA A 76 -2.73 -3.33 4.66
CA ALA A 76 -3.71 -2.27 4.84
C ALA A 76 -4.50 -2.45 6.14
N ALA A 77 -4.56 -1.42 6.97
CA ALA A 77 -5.36 -1.43 8.20
C ALA A 77 -6.68 -0.65 8.07
N SER A 78 -6.70 0.44 7.28
CA SER A 78 -7.87 1.30 7.11
C SER A 78 -8.84 0.74 6.05
N CYS A 79 -10.15 0.93 6.21
CA CYS A 79 -11.15 0.44 5.25
C CYS A 79 -10.88 0.93 3.81
N LEU A 80 -10.45 2.19 3.65
CA LEU A 80 -10.10 2.77 2.35
C LEU A 80 -8.95 2.01 1.69
N THR A 81 -7.87 1.75 2.41
CA THR A 81 -6.71 1.05 1.85
C THR A 81 -6.96 -0.44 1.67
N LYS A 82 -7.79 -1.06 2.52
CA LYS A 82 -8.19 -2.46 2.39
C LYS A 82 -8.95 -2.72 1.09
N CYS A 83 -9.96 -1.91 0.76
CA CYS A 83 -10.68 -2.06 -0.50
C CYS A 83 -9.73 -2.01 -1.72
N ILE A 84 -8.73 -1.13 -1.66
CA ILE A 84 -7.72 -0.99 -2.72
C ILE A 84 -6.81 -2.23 -2.77
N VAL A 85 -6.32 -2.71 -1.62
CA VAL A 85 -5.49 -3.92 -1.57
C VAL A 85 -6.27 -5.16 -2.02
N GLU A 86 -7.55 -5.29 -1.68
CA GLU A 86 -8.41 -6.36 -2.14
C GLU A 86 -8.62 -6.31 -3.67
N GLU A 87 -8.84 -5.12 -4.22
CA GLU A 87 -8.89 -4.88 -5.69
C GLU A 87 -7.57 -5.29 -6.36
N ILE A 88 -6.42 -4.98 -5.75
CA ILE A 88 -5.08 -5.28 -6.28
C ILE A 88 -4.75 -6.78 -6.21
N THR A 89 -5.04 -7.41 -5.07
CA THR A 89 -4.75 -8.83 -4.83
C THR A 89 -5.68 -9.76 -5.60
N GLY A 90 -6.69 -9.23 -6.28
CA GLY A 90 -7.63 -10.03 -7.07
C GLY A 90 -8.59 -10.84 -6.21
N SER A 91 -8.73 -10.49 -4.92
CA SER A 91 -9.79 -11.01 -4.06
C SER A 91 -11.11 -10.37 -4.50
N SER A 92 -11.59 -10.76 -5.69
CA SER A 92 -12.91 -10.39 -6.20
C SER A 92 -13.98 -11.05 -5.34
N ARG A 93 -14.20 -10.50 -4.14
CA ARG A 93 -15.50 -10.53 -3.52
C ARG A 93 -16.04 -9.13 -3.66
N VAL A 94 -16.94 -9.01 -4.62
CA VAL A 94 -17.88 -7.91 -4.77
C VAL A 94 -18.43 -7.54 -3.39
N VAL A 95 -17.82 -6.57 -2.69
CA VAL A 95 -18.48 -5.93 -1.55
C VAL A 95 -19.19 -4.70 -2.09
N SER A 96 -20.27 -5.01 -2.81
CA SER A 96 -21.43 -4.13 -2.80
C SER A 96 -21.86 -3.98 -1.35
N SER A 97 -21.47 -2.90 -0.69
CA SER A 97 -22.28 -2.17 0.28
C SER A 97 -21.44 -1.09 0.94
N CYS A 98 -21.31 0.06 0.27
CA CYS A 98 -21.39 1.32 0.99
C CYS A 98 -22.76 1.33 1.67
N HIS A 99 -22.83 0.83 2.90
CA HIS A 99 -24.00 1.08 3.73
C HIS A 99 -23.81 2.49 4.29
N ASP A 100 -24.23 3.47 3.50
CA ASP A 100 -24.75 4.71 4.04
C ASP A 100 -25.94 4.32 4.91
N LYS A 101 -25.73 4.12 6.22
CA LYS A 101 -26.85 4.18 7.15
C LYS A 101 -27.13 5.64 7.39
N ASN A 102 -27.88 6.21 6.44
CA ASN A 102 -29.02 7.06 6.71
C ASN A 102 -29.50 6.88 8.16
N GLU A 103 -29.36 7.95 8.92
CA GLU A 103 -30.04 8.20 10.19
C GLU A 103 -31.55 7.97 10.02
N PRO A 104 -32.19 7.26 10.95
CA PRO A 104 -33.58 7.56 11.24
C PRO A 104 -33.82 7.69 12.75
N ASN A 105 -34.42 8.84 13.07
CA ASN A 105 -35.23 9.20 14.23
C ASN A 105 -34.56 10.08 15.29
#